data_AF-A6WG97-F1
#
_entry.id   AF-A6WG97-F1
#
_cell.length_a   1.000
_cell.length_b   1.000
_cell.length_c   1.000
_cell.angle_alpha   90.00
_cell.angle_beta   90.00
_cell.angle_gamma   90.00
#
_symmetry.space_group_name_H-M   'P 1'
#
loop_
_entity.id
_entity.type
_entity.pdbx_description
1 polymer ?
#
loop_
_entity_poly.entity_id
_entity_poly.type
_entity_poly.pdbx_seq_one_letter_code
_entity_poly.pdbx_strand_id
1 'polypeptide(L)'
;MVMSQSGPVYSPDGRHLWDGQQWVPIASSTFLPSQPTAAAPWYRKQIASPGMVMIMLVIVVLLGGLMVHAAQEEQKSERQSHYIYCQTYGEGDLQC
;
A
#
# COMPACT_ATOMS: atom_id res chain seq x y z
N MET A 1 28.58 -36.75 -20.21
CA MET A 1 27.80 -37.44 -19.16
C MET A 1 26.53 -36.64 -18.96
N VAL A 2 25.38 -37.18 -19.39
CA VAL A 2 24.09 -36.48 -19.25
C VAL A 2 23.66 -36.58 -17.79
N MET A 3 23.56 -35.44 -17.11
CA MET A 3 23.00 -35.35 -15.76
C MET A 3 21.50 -35.67 -15.86
N SER A 4 21.08 -36.87 -15.46
CA SER A 4 19.67 -37.20 -15.33
C SER A 4 19.06 -36.30 -14.25
N GLN A 5 18.24 -35.33 -14.67
CA GLN A 5 17.27 -34.71 -13.78
C GLN A 5 16.35 -35.82 -13.27
N SER A 6 16.64 -36.37 -12.09
CA SER A 6 15.69 -37.18 -11.35
C SER A 6 14.63 -36.22 -10.80
N GLY A 7 13.72 -35.81 -11.68
CA GLY A 7 12.47 -35.22 -11.24
C GLY A 7 11.72 -36.18 -10.32
N PRO A 8 10.73 -35.69 -9.56
CA PRO A 8 9.90 -36.53 -8.71
C PRO A 8 9.32 -37.72 -9.50
N VAL A 9 9.55 -38.94 -8.99
CA VAL A 9 9.01 -40.18 -9.58
C VAL A 9 7.65 -40.45 -8.94
N TYR A 10 6.62 -40.42 -9.78
CA TYR A 10 5.24 -40.68 -9.38
C TYR A 10 4.85 -42.13 -9.68
N SER A 11 4.03 -42.72 -8.82
CA SER A 11 3.40 -44.01 -9.08
C SER A 11 2.45 -43.92 -10.29
N PRO A 12 2.21 -45.00 -11.06
CA PRO A 12 1.31 -45.00 -12.21
C PRO A 12 -0.13 -44.57 -11.89
N ASP A 13 -0.56 -44.73 -10.64
CA ASP A 13 -1.87 -44.30 -10.13
C ASP A 13 -1.93 -42.81 -9.78
N GLY A 14 -0.78 -42.11 -9.78
CA GLY A 14 -0.67 -40.69 -9.44
C GLY A 14 -0.92 -40.37 -7.97
N ARG A 15 -0.98 -41.35 -7.08
CA ARG A 15 -1.31 -41.14 -5.65
C ARG A 15 -0.11 -41.15 -4.72
N HIS A 16 1.03 -41.65 -5.19
CA HIS A 16 2.24 -41.84 -4.38
C HIS A 16 3.47 -41.24 -5.07
N LEU A 17 4.36 -40.70 -4.26
CA LEU A 17 5.67 -40.21 -4.66
C LEU A 17 6.75 -41.14 -4.11
N TRP A 18 7.77 -41.45 -4.92
CA TRP A 18 8.96 -42.17 -4.46
C TRP A 18 9.90 -41.20 -3.73
N ASP A 19 10.17 -41.45 -2.45
CA ASP A 19 11.10 -40.65 -1.64
C ASP A 19 12.56 -41.14 -1.72
N GLY A 20 12.81 -42.23 -2.45
CA GLY A 20 14.11 -42.91 -2.51
C GLY A 20 14.15 -44.24 -1.75
N GLN A 21 13.23 -44.46 -0.81
CA GLN A 21 13.20 -45.61 0.08
C GLN A 21 11.82 -46.30 0.11
N GLN A 22 10.73 -45.55 0.04
CA GLN A 22 9.36 -46.02 0.09
C GLN A 22 8.40 -45.15 -0.72
N TRP A 23 7.20 -45.69 -0.96
CA TRP A 23 6.10 -44.95 -1.56
C TRP A 23 5.36 -44.14 -0.50
N VAL A 24 5.42 -42.81 -0.60
CA VAL A 24 4.75 -41.90 0.32
C VAL A 24 3.46 -41.37 -0.34
N PRO A 25 2.29 -41.42 0.33
CA PRO A 25 1.07 -40.84 -0.20
C PRO A 25 1.24 -39.35 -0.47
N ILE A 26 0.83 -38.90 -1.66
CA ILE A 26 0.75 -37.49 -1.99
C ILE A 26 -0.46 -36.97 -1.22
N ALA A 27 -0.22 -36.48 -0.01
CA ALA A 27 -1.23 -35.79 0.75
C ALA A 27 -1.66 -34.58 -0.09
N SER A 28 -2.88 -34.61 -0.62
CA SER A 28 -3.52 -33.48 -1.29
C SER A 28 -3.78 -32.29 -0.35
N SER A 29 -3.22 -32.34 0.86
CA SER A 29 -3.11 -31.24 1.80
C SER A 29 -1.95 -30.34 1.40
N THR A 30 -2.28 -29.30 0.64
CA THR A 30 -1.62 -28.00 0.79
C THR A 30 -0.12 -28.02 0.45
N PHE A 31 0.20 -28.01 -0.84
CA PHE A 31 1.33 -27.23 -1.31
C PHE A 31 1.06 -25.74 -1.04
N LEU A 32 1.11 -25.32 0.23
CA LEU A 32 1.78 -24.06 0.49
C LEU A 32 3.22 -24.38 0.09
N PRO A 33 3.81 -23.78 -0.95
CA PRO A 33 5.25 -23.88 -1.09
C PRO A 33 5.80 -23.38 0.25
N SER A 34 6.35 -24.29 1.05
CA SER A 34 7.25 -23.94 2.12
C SER A 34 8.39 -23.25 1.41
N GLN A 35 8.27 -21.92 1.40
CA GLN A 35 9.19 -20.99 0.80
C GLN A 35 10.60 -21.52 0.99
N PRO A 36 11.40 -21.71 -0.08
CA PRO A 36 12.81 -22.03 0.12
C PRO A 36 13.35 -20.91 1.01
N THR A 37 13.81 -21.28 2.21
CA THR A 37 14.57 -20.41 3.11
C THR A 37 15.92 -20.12 2.47
N ALA A 38 15.87 -19.38 1.39
CA ALA A 38 16.98 -18.79 0.66
C ALA A 38 16.46 -17.50 0.05
N ALA A 39 15.82 -16.67 0.88
CA ALA A 39 15.68 -15.26 0.57
C ALA A 39 17.10 -14.67 0.62
N ALA A 40 17.73 -14.55 -0.54
CA ALA A 40 18.95 -13.77 -0.69
C ALA A 40 18.69 -12.36 -0.12
N PRO A 41 19.47 -11.88 0.86
CA PRO A 41 19.10 -10.70 1.65
C PRO A 41 19.17 -9.37 0.88
N TRP A 42 19.72 -9.37 -0.33
CA TRP A 42 20.00 -8.15 -1.09
C TRP A 42 18.88 -7.72 -2.04
N TYR A 43 17.87 -8.56 -2.29
CA TYR A 43 16.82 -8.27 -3.27
C TYR A 43 15.45 -8.03 -2.64
N ARG A 44 15.41 -7.32 -1.51
CA ARG A 44 14.15 -6.74 -1.03
C ARG A 44 14.34 -5.27 -0.73
N LYS A 45 14.60 -4.49 -1.78
CA LYS A 45 14.13 -3.09 -1.78
C LYS A 45 12.60 -3.14 -1.86
N GLN A 46 11.97 -3.47 -0.73
CA GLN A 46 10.57 -3.18 -0.46
C GLN A 46 10.46 -1.65 -0.41
N ILE A 47 10.40 -1.03 -1.57
CA ILE A 47 10.17 0.41 -1.69
C ILE A 47 8.71 0.60 -1.32
N ALA A 48 8.51 0.91 -0.04
CA ALA A 48 7.24 1.06 0.67
C ALA A 48 6.40 -0.23 0.76
N SER A 49 6.19 -0.70 2.00
CA SER A 49 5.07 -1.62 2.24
C SER A 49 3.76 -0.93 1.85
N PRO A 50 2.72 -1.66 1.44
CA PRO A 50 1.42 -1.06 1.15
C PRO A 50 0.89 -0.17 2.28
N GLY A 51 1.22 -0.51 3.53
CA GLY A 51 0.89 0.32 4.70
C GLY A 51 1.62 1.66 4.73
N MET A 52 2.90 1.72 4.32
CA MET A 52 3.66 2.97 4.28
C MET A 52 3.09 3.96 3.26
N VAL A 53 2.58 3.46 2.12
CA VAL A 53 1.91 4.30 1.10
C VAL A 53 0.62 4.90 1.67
N MET A 54 -0.21 4.08 2.35
CA MET A 54 -1.43 4.58 2.98
C MET A 54 -1.13 5.64 4.05
N ILE A 55 -0.10 5.42 4.87
CA ILE A 55 0.35 6.41 5.87
C ILE A 55 0.81 7.70 5.20
N MET A 56 1.62 7.61 4.14
CA MET A 56 2.09 8.78 3.41
C MET A 56 0.95 9.57 2.77
N LEU A 57 -0.04 8.90 2.17
CA LEU A 57 -1.23 9.57 1.62
C LEU A 57 -2.02 10.31 2.71
N VAL A 58 -2.19 9.70 3.89
CA VAL A 58 -2.86 10.35 5.02
C VAL A 58 -2.08 11.59 5.48
N ILE A 59 -0.75 11.50 5.58
CA ILE A 59 0.11 12.63 5.95
C ILE A 59 -0.02 13.76 4.93
N VAL A 60 0.03 13.46 3.62
CA VAL A 60 -0.13 14.46 2.57
C VAL A 60 -1.50 15.15 2.63
N VAL A 61 -2.58 14.39 2.84
CA VAL A 61 -3.92 14.95 3.01
C VAL A 61 -4.04 15.81 4.26
N LEU A 62 -3.47 15.38 5.39
CA LEU A 62 -3.47 16.15 6.63
C LEU A 62 -2.67 17.44 6.51
N LEU A 63 -1.46 17.39 5.95
CA LEU A 63 -0.62 18.57 5.74
C LEU A 63 -1.26 19.54 4.73
N GLY A 64 -1.80 19.03 3.62
CA GLY A 64 -2.53 19.85 2.66
C GLY A 64 -3.77 20.50 3.27
N GLY A 65 -4.54 19.73 4.06
CA GLY A 65 -5.70 20.24 4.79
C GLY A 65 -5.33 21.33 5.81
N LEU A 66 -4.24 21.13 6.56
CA LEU A 66 -3.69 22.13 7.49
C LEU A 66 -3.30 23.44 6.78
N MET A 67 -2.64 23.35 5.62
CA MET A 67 -2.28 24.54 4.83
C MET A 67 -3.52 25.28 4.30
N VAL A 68 -4.53 24.54 3.81
CA VAL A 68 -5.80 25.14 3.37
C VAL A 68 -6.52 25.79 4.55
N HIS A 69 -6.49 25.17 5.73
CA HIS A 69 -7.11 25.73 6.92
C HIS A 69 -6.42 27.03 7.37
N ALA A 70 -5.09 27.06 7.39
CA ALA A 70 -4.32 28.25 7.71
C ALA A 70 -4.58 29.40 6.72
N ALA A 71 -4.63 29.09 5.41
CA ALA A 71 -4.93 30.10 4.39
C ALA A 71 -6.38 30.64 4.48
N GLN A 72 -7.32 29.85 5.01
CA GLN A 72 -8.69 30.29 5.20
C GLN A 72 -8.83 31.30 6.34
N GLU A 73 -7.96 31.28 7.35
CA GLU A 73 -8.05 32.23 8.46
C GLU A 73 -7.76 33.67 8.01
N GLU A 74 -6.75 33.87 7.17
CA GLU A 74 -6.43 35.19 6.60
C GLU A 74 -7.57 35.69 5.70
N GLN A 75 -8.10 34.83 4.83
CA GLN A 75 -9.22 35.17 3.94
C GLN A 75 -10.51 35.49 4.70
N LYS A 76 -10.80 34.77 5.79
CA LYS A 76 -11.99 35.01 6.62
C LYS A 76 -11.87 36.35 7.34
N SER A 77 -10.67 36.68 7.84
CA SER A 77 -10.39 37.95 8.50
C SER A 77 -10.56 39.16 7.55
N GLU A 78 -10.00 39.08 6.34
CA GLU A 78 -10.16 40.13 5.33
C GLU A 78 -11.63 40.27 4.86
N ARG A 79 -12.30 39.16 4.55
CA ARG A 79 -13.70 39.17 4.13
C ARG A 79 -14.62 39.75 5.21
N GLN A 80 -14.35 39.44 6.48
CA GLN A 80 -15.13 39.93 7.60
C GLN A 80 -14.89 41.42 7.85
N SER A 81 -13.66 41.90 7.67
CA SER A 81 -13.32 43.33 7.74
C SER A 81 -14.00 44.13 6.63
N HIS A 82 -14.00 43.59 5.39
CA HIS A 82 -14.69 44.21 4.26
C HIS A 82 -16.21 44.27 4.48
N TYR A 83 -16.81 43.20 5.02
CA TYR A 83 -18.24 43.19 5.37
C TYR A 83 -18.60 44.24 6.43
N ILE A 84 -17.81 44.34 7.51
CA ILE A 84 -18.03 45.33 8.57
C ILE A 84 -17.88 46.75 8.01
N TYR A 85 -16.90 46.99 7.13
CA TYR A 85 -16.67 48.29 6.49
C TYR A 85 -17.83 48.68 5.56
N CYS A 86 -18.31 47.76 4.72
CA CYS A 86 -19.51 47.98 3.90
C CYS A 86 -20.74 48.28 4.76
N GLN A 87 -20.91 47.59 5.88
CA GLN A 87 -22.06 47.81 6.77
C GLN A 87 -22.00 49.15 7.51
N THR A 88 -20.80 49.64 7.84
CA THR A 88 -20.62 50.88 8.62
C THR A 88 -20.49 52.14 7.78
N TYR A 89 -20.01 52.04 6.53
CA TYR A 89 -19.74 53.19 5.67
C TYR A 89 -20.44 53.12 4.31
N GLY A 90 -21.08 51.99 3.95
CA GLY A 90 -21.81 51.79 2.70
C GLY A 90 -23.19 52.42 2.72
N GLU A 91 -23.26 53.75 2.81
CA GLU A 91 -24.52 54.51 2.77
C GLU A 91 -24.75 55.23 1.43
N GLY A 92 -24.00 54.87 0.38
CA GLY A 92 -24.22 55.44 -0.95
C GLY A 92 -23.61 54.59 -2.06
N ASP A 93 -24.47 53.90 -2.82
CA ASP A 93 -24.39 53.44 -4.23
C ASP A 93 -23.07 52.92 -4.83
N LEU A 94 -22.03 52.73 -4.03
CA LEU A 94 -20.79 52.06 -4.40
C LEU A 94 -20.94 50.62 -3.96
N GLN A 95 -21.26 49.77 -4.93
CA GLN A 95 -21.45 48.33 -4.75
C GLN A 95 -20.28 47.69 -3.99
N CYS A 96 -20.54 47.43 -2.71
CA CYS A 96 -20.43 46.07 -2.22
C CYS A 96 -21.55 45.25 -2.89
#